data_AF-A0A7S3TUX5-F1
#
_entry.id   AF-A0A7S3TUX5-F1
#
_cell.length_a   1.000
_cell.length_b   1.000
_cell.length_c   1.000
_cell.angle_alpha   90.00
_cell.angle_beta   90.00
_cell.angle_gamma   90.00
#
_symmetry.space_group_name_H-M   'P 1'
#
loop_
_entity.id
_entity.type
_entity.pdbx_description
1 polymer ?
#
loop_
_entity_poly.entity_id
_entity_poly.type
_entity_poly.pdbx_seq_one_letter_code
_entity_poly.pdbx_strand_id
1 'polypeptide(L)'
;SYIVLVREVMSTMHKGKPFRIDATVFHGFCFLDDENAKLSQKLSLDLKTDVLTIASYTDENPTETVHAEMRCRPMELRPEHKIPLDVEGTIARATNVTFKDEFYATIGNNYQDEFQTVEQAWTRRGFDSVHGRPQLEALPCCYA
;
A
#
# COMPACT_ATOMS: atom_id res chain seq x y z
N SER A 1 5.10 -5.08 4.60
CA SER A 1 3.95 -4.40 3.96
C SER A 1 2.67 -4.78 4.69
N TYR A 2 1.91 -3.81 5.23
CA TYR A 2 0.69 -4.06 6.02
C TYR A 2 -0.43 -4.76 5.23
N ILE A 3 -0.61 -4.40 3.94
CA ILE A 3 -1.61 -5.04 3.06
C ILE A 3 -1.33 -6.54 2.90
N VAL A 4 -0.06 -6.95 2.85
CA VAL A 4 0.32 -8.36 2.72
C VAL A 4 -0.05 -9.14 3.99
N LEU A 5 0.13 -8.54 5.18
CA LEU A 5 -0.30 -9.14 6.45
C LEU A 5 -1.82 -9.32 6.49
N VAL A 6 -2.59 -8.33 6.02
CA VAL A 6 -4.04 -8.44 5.90
C VAL A 6 -4.43 -9.58 4.97
N ARG A 7 -3.77 -9.68 3.81
CA ARG A 7 -4.01 -10.75 2.85
C ARG A 7 -3.79 -12.12 3.47
N GLU A 8 -2.72 -12.28 4.25
CA GLU A 8 -2.43 -13.55 4.92
C GLU A 8 -3.54 -13.92 5.91
N VAL A 9 -3.88 -13.02 6.84
CA VAL A 9 -4.95 -13.25 7.82
C VAL A 9 -6.27 -13.59 7.14
N MET A 10 -6.67 -12.81 6.13
CA MET A 10 -7.94 -13.04 5.43
C MET A 10 -7.94 -14.35 4.64
N SER A 11 -6.80 -14.70 4.03
CA SER A 11 -6.65 -15.97 3.32
C SER A 11 -6.77 -17.16 4.29
N THR A 12 -6.12 -17.09 5.45
CA THR A 12 -6.19 -18.13 6.49
C THR A 12 -7.62 -18.27 7.05
N MET A 13 -8.25 -17.15 7.42
CA MET A 13 -9.56 -17.16 8.08
C MET A 13 -10.71 -17.52 7.12
N HIS A 14 -10.60 -17.13 5.86
CA HIS A 14 -11.67 -17.30 4.87
C HIS A 14 -11.31 -18.26 3.74
N LYS A 15 -10.29 -19.11 3.92
CA LYS A 15 -9.90 -20.18 2.98
C LYS A 15 -9.61 -19.66 1.57
N GLY A 16 -8.87 -18.56 1.48
CA GLY A 16 -8.50 -17.94 0.20
C GLY A 16 -9.65 -17.25 -0.55
N LYS A 17 -10.81 -17.06 0.08
CA LYS A 17 -11.90 -16.29 -0.53
C LYS A 17 -11.46 -14.85 -0.82
N PRO A 18 -11.97 -14.24 -1.90
CA PRO A 18 -11.77 -12.82 -2.16
C PRO A 18 -12.23 -11.97 -0.97
N PHE A 19 -11.53 -10.87 -0.75
CA PHE A 19 -11.87 -9.89 0.26
C PHE A 19 -11.61 -8.49 -0.29
N ARG A 20 -12.22 -7.50 0.35
CA ARG A 20 -11.97 -6.08 0.08
C ARG A 20 -11.46 -5.40 1.33
N ILE A 21 -10.66 -4.35 1.14
CA ILE A 21 -10.28 -3.41 2.20
C ILE A 21 -11.10 -2.13 1.96
N ASP A 22 -12.06 -1.88 2.85
CA ASP A 22 -13.00 -0.77 2.72
C ASP A 22 -12.46 0.55 3.28
N ALA A 23 -11.60 0.45 4.29
CA ALA A 23 -11.00 1.59 4.96
C ALA A 23 -9.62 1.21 5.48
N THR A 24 -8.70 2.16 5.44
CA THR A 24 -7.33 2.02 5.96
C THR A 24 -6.98 3.28 6.73
N VAL A 25 -6.47 3.11 7.94
CA VAL A 25 -5.85 4.18 8.73
C VAL A 25 -4.43 3.76 9.04
N PHE A 26 -3.46 4.58 8.66
CA PHE A 26 -2.06 4.44 9.06
C PHE A 26 -1.77 5.44 10.18
N HIS A 27 -1.38 4.92 11.34
CA HIS A 27 -1.07 5.71 12.53
C HIS A 27 0.41 6.08 12.60
N GLY A 28 1.28 5.27 12.00
CA GLY A 28 2.72 5.51 12.01
C GLY A 28 3.50 4.56 11.11
N PHE A 29 4.78 4.86 10.97
CA PHE A 29 5.74 3.99 10.30
C PHE A 29 6.41 3.09 11.32
N CYS A 30 6.45 1.80 11.05
CA CYS A 30 7.27 0.86 11.79
C CYS A 30 8.70 0.90 11.21
N PHE A 31 9.62 1.53 11.92
CA PHE A 31 11.04 1.47 11.59
C PHE A 31 11.60 0.14 12.09
N LEU A 32 12.29 -0.57 11.19
CA LEU A 32 13.08 -1.74 11.53
C LEU A 32 14.51 -1.22 11.65
N ASP A 33 15.01 -1.08 12.88
CA ASP A 33 16.42 -0.80 13.11
C ASP A 33 17.22 -2.11 13.03
N ASP A 34 18.41 -2.03 12.40
CA ASP A 34 19.29 -3.20 12.22
C ASP A 34 19.91 -3.68 13.55
N GLU A 35 19.76 -2.92 14.64
CA GLU A 35 20.38 -3.20 15.92
C GLU A 35 19.43 -3.90 16.90
N ASN A 36 19.38 -5.23 16.78
CA ASN A 36 19.09 -6.19 17.86
C ASN A 36 17.68 -6.22 18.49
N ALA A 37 16.73 -5.38 18.12
CA ALA A 37 15.36 -5.50 18.62
C ALA A 37 14.61 -6.65 17.90
N LYS A 38 14.34 -7.74 18.60
CA LYS A 38 13.35 -8.73 18.15
C LYS A 38 11.97 -8.08 18.18
N LEU A 39 11.59 -7.47 17.07
CA LEU A 39 10.28 -6.87 16.89
C LEU A 39 9.25 -7.98 16.68
N SER A 40 8.29 -8.08 17.59
CA SER A 40 7.13 -8.93 17.44
C SER A 40 5.98 -8.15 16.82
N GLN A 41 5.23 -8.79 15.93
CA GLN A 41 4.01 -8.23 15.35
C GLN A 41 2.80 -8.97 15.88
N LYS A 42 1.78 -8.20 16.26
CA LYS A 42 0.47 -8.72 16.67
C LYS A 42 -0.57 -8.29 15.66
N LEU A 43 -1.31 -9.27 15.16
CA LEU A 43 -2.44 -9.09 14.25
C LEU A 43 -3.71 -9.45 15.02
N SER A 44 -4.69 -8.54 15.06
CA SER A 44 -5.94 -8.76 15.79
C SER A 44 -7.13 -8.39 14.90
N LEU A 45 -7.95 -9.39 14.57
CA LEU A 45 -9.15 -9.22 13.75
C LEU A 45 -10.39 -9.21 14.65
N ASP A 46 -11.09 -8.07 14.70
CA ASP A 46 -12.42 -8.01 15.32
C ASP A 46 -13.48 -8.44 14.31
N LEU A 47 -14.06 -9.62 14.53
CA LEU A 47 -15.10 -10.21 13.66
C LEU A 47 -16.44 -9.46 13.70
N LYS A 48 -16.67 -8.55 14.65
CA LYS A 48 -17.90 -7.75 14.69
C LYS A 48 -17.79 -6.52 13.80
N THR A 49 -16.61 -5.92 13.75
CA THR A 49 -16.37 -4.66 13.02
C THR A 49 -15.62 -4.88 11.70
N ASP A 50 -15.08 -6.09 11.50
CA ASP A 50 -14.19 -6.49 10.42
C ASP A 50 -12.91 -5.65 10.35
N VAL A 51 -12.46 -5.13 11.49
CA VAL A 51 -11.22 -4.34 11.58
C VAL A 51 -10.07 -5.24 11.98
N LEU A 52 -9.05 -5.26 11.14
CA LEU A 52 -7.75 -5.85 11.46
C LEU A 52 -6.81 -4.75 11.96
N THR A 53 -6.35 -4.90 13.20
CA THR A 53 -5.33 -4.05 13.81
C THR A 53 -3.96 -4.70 13.67
N ILE A 54 -2.98 -3.93 13.24
CA ILE A 54 -1.58 -4.33 13.11
C ILE A 54 -0.75 -3.52 14.09
N ALA A 55 -0.22 -4.20 15.09
CA ALA A 55 0.62 -3.61 16.12
C ALA A 55 1.99 -4.28 16.18
N SER A 56 2.97 -3.58 16.72
CA SER A 56 4.25 -4.17 17.10
C SER A 56 4.56 -3.93 18.58
N TYR A 57 5.41 -4.77 19.12
CA TYR A 57 5.95 -4.65 20.47
C TYR A 57 7.33 -5.32 20.52
N THR A 58 8.09 -5.02 21.57
CA THR A 58 9.37 -5.69 21.87
C THR A 58 9.27 -6.34 23.24
N ASP A 59 10.17 -7.28 23.54
CA ASP A 59 10.21 -7.89 24.88
C ASP A 59 10.56 -6.85 25.97
N GLU A 60 11.34 -5.82 25.60
CA GLU A 60 11.74 -4.72 26.49
C GLU A 60 10.63 -3.68 26.70
N ASN A 61 9.79 -3.47 25.69
CA ASN A 61 8.60 -2.63 25.77
C ASN A 61 7.37 -3.41 25.26
N PRO A 62 6.66 -4.11 26.17
CA PRO A 62 5.51 -4.92 25.81
C PRO A 62 4.28 -4.07 25.46
N THR A 63 4.37 -2.73 25.56
CA THR A 63 3.29 -1.85 25.15
C THR A 63 3.14 -1.89 23.64
N GLU A 64 1.98 -2.36 23.19
CA GLU A 64 1.67 -2.45 21.77
C GLU A 64 1.59 -1.06 21.14
N THR A 65 2.37 -0.85 20.07
CA THR A 65 2.24 0.31 19.20
C THR A 65 1.43 -0.08 17.98
N VAL A 66 0.25 0.51 17.83
CA VAL A 66 -0.62 0.29 16.66
C VAL A 66 -0.10 1.10 15.48
N HIS A 67 0.14 0.43 14.35
CA HIS A 67 0.62 1.07 13.13
C HIS A 67 -0.45 1.27 12.08
N ALA A 68 -1.37 0.30 11.97
CA ALA A 68 -2.41 0.33 10.96
C ALA A 68 -3.68 -0.35 11.44
N GLU A 69 -4.80 0.19 11.00
CA GLU A 69 -6.13 -0.41 11.14
C GLU A 69 -6.78 -0.48 9.77
N MET A 70 -7.20 -1.68 9.39
CA MET A 70 -7.73 -1.94 8.05
C MET A 70 -9.05 -2.68 8.18
N ARG A 71 -10.11 -2.09 7.64
CA ARG A 71 -11.42 -2.75 7.59
C ARG A 71 -11.46 -3.70 6.41
N CYS A 72 -11.39 -5.01 6.66
CA CYS A 72 -11.26 -6.04 5.65
C CYS A 72 -12.38 -7.07 5.75
N ARG A 73 -13.14 -7.26 4.66
CA ARG A 73 -14.33 -8.14 4.64
C ARG A 73 -14.26 -9.14 3.52
N PRO A 74 -14.66 -10.41 3.75
CA PRO A 74 -14.90 -11.34 2.66
C PRO A 74 -15.91 -10.75 1.69
N MET A 75 -15.70 -10.99 0.41
CA MET A 75 -16.62 -10.56 -0.61
C MET A 75 -16.80 -11.65 -1.65
N GLU A 76 -17.97 -11.63 -2.28
CA GLU A 76 -18.17 -12.37 -3.52
C GLU A 76 -17.72 -11.49 -4.69
N LEU A 77 -16.86 -12.05 -5.54
CA LEU A 77 -16.51 -11.38 -6.79
C LEU A 77 -17.72 -11.42 -7.71
N ARG A 78 -18.18 -10.24 -8.11
CA ARG A 78 -19.29 -10.05 -9.04
C ARG A 78 -18.77 -9.31 -10.27
N PRO A 79 -19.44 -9.42 -11.43
CA PRO A 79 -19.00 -8.75 -12.66
C PRO A 79 -18.73 -7.25 -12.47
N GLU A 80 -19.54 -6.55 -11.68
CA GLU A 80 -19.40 -5.12 -11.37
C GLU A 80 -18.13 -4.76 -10.58
N HIS A 81 -17.53 -5.74 -9.88
CA HIS A 81 -16.25 -5.53 -9.18
C HIS A 81 -15.04 -5.60 -10.13
N LYS A 82 -15.25 -6.01 -11.40
CA LYS A 82 -14.22 -5.98 -12.44
C LYS A 82 -14.30 -4.64 -13.16
N ILE A 83 -13.63 -3.63 -12.62
CA ILE A 83 -13.47 -2.34 -13.30
C ILE A 83 -12.40 -2.52 -14.39
N PRO A 84 -12.74 -2.38 -15.68
CA PRO A 84 -11.74 -2.42 -16.73
C PRO A 84 -10.78 -1.23 -16.59
N LEU A 85 -9.49 -1.49 -16.70
CA LEU A 85 -8.49 -0.43 -16.72
C LEU A 85 -8.58 0.32 -18.06
N ASP A 86 -8.79 1.64 -18.00
CA ASP A 86 -8.68 2.54 -19.16
C ASP A 86 -7.20 2.75 -19.51
N VAL A 87 -6.59 1.73 -20.12
CA VAL A 87 -5.17 1.77 -20.49
C VAL A 87 -4.92 2.84 -21.55
N GLU A 88 -5.74 2.88 -22.60
CA GLU A 88 -5.57 3.81 -23.72
C GLU A 88 -5.73 5.26 -23.29
N GLY A 89 -6.76 5.59 -22.49
CA GLY A 89 -6.94 6.93 -21.98
C GLY A 89 -5.87 7.32 -20.96
N THR A 90 -5.35 6.37 -20.17
CA THR A 90 -4.21 6.62 -19.28
C THR A 90 -2.95 6.97 -20.07
N ILE A 91 -2.65 6.22 -21.13
CA ILE A 91 -1.53 6.49 -22.05
C ILE A 91 -1.68 7.87 -22.70
N ALA A 92 -2.87 8.20 -23.19
CA ALA A 92 -3.13 9.48 -23.85
C ALA A 92 -2.93 10.70 -22.91
N ARG A 93 -3.14 10.53 -21.60
CA ARG A 93 -2.94 11.59 -20.59
C ARG A 93 -1.52 11.67 -20.05
N ALA A 94 -0.76 10.58 -20.12
CA ALA A 94 0.59 10.46 -19.55
C ALA A 94 1.66 10.63 -20.63
N THR A 95 1.87 11.87 -21.07
CA THR A 95 2.72 12.21 -22.22
C THR A 95 4.21 12.33 -21.92
N ASN A 96 4.60 12.38 -20.65
CA ASN A 96 6.01 12.44 -20.22
C ASN A 96 6.42 11.07 -19.67
N VAL A 97 7.61 10.60 -20.05
CA VAL A 97 8.15 9.32 -19.59
C VAL A 97 9.47 9.58 -18.86
N THR A 98 9.57 9.07 -17.64
CA THR A 98 10.78 9.08 -16.82
C THR A 98 11.29 7.64 -16.70
N PHE A 99 12.56 7.42 -17.02
CA PHE A 99 13.17 6.09 -16.94
C PHE A 99 13.73 5.83 -15.54
N LYS A 100 13.93 4.55 -15.22
CA LYS A 100 14.40 4.02 -13.93
C LYS A 100 15.38 4.91 -13.16
N ASP A 101 16.54 5.22 -13.74
CA ASP A 101 17.61 5.95 -13.05
C ASP A 101 17.16 7.35 -12.64
N GLU A 102 16.49 8.06 -13.54
CA GLU A 102 15.94 9.40 -13.28
C GLU A 102 14.80 9.35 -12.26
N PHE A 103 13.95 8.32 -12.32
CA PHE A 103 12.86 8.12 -11.37
C PHE A 103 13.39 7.97 -9.94
N TYR A 104 14.32 7.04 -9.70
CA TYR A 104 14.88 6.82 -8.36
C TYR A 104 15.73 7.99 -7.87
N ALA A 105 16.41 8.72 -8.78
CA ALA A 105 17.10 9.96 -8.42
C ALA A 105 16.14 11.05 -7.93
N THR A 106 14.89 11.05 -8.41
CA THR A 106 13.96 12.17 -8.19
C THR A 106 13.00 11.99 -7.02
N ILE A 107 12.61 10.75 -6.69
CA ILE A 107 11.59 10.50 -5.66
C ILE A 107 12.08 10.68 -4.22
N GLY A 108 13.38 10.89 -4.00
CA GLY A 108 13.97 11.17 -2.67
C GLY A 108 13.96 10.00 -1.67
N ASN A 109 13.37 8.86 -2.04
CA ASN A 109 13.35 7.64 -1.25
C ASN A 109 14.51 6.73 -1.64
N ASN A 110 15.21 6.18 -0.64
CA ASN A 110 16.35 5.27 -0.85
C ASN A 110 15.89 3.81 -1.06
N TYR A 111 15.17 3.54 -2.15
CA TYR A 111 14.84 2.16 -2.54
C TYR A 111 16.09 1.45 -3.06
N GLN A 112 16.29 0.19 -2.67
CA GLN A 112 17.43 -0.65 -3.06
C GLN A 112 16.96 -2.04 -3.49
N ASP A 113 17.80 -2.75 -4.26
CA ASP A 113 17.64 -4.16 -4.64
C ASP A 113 16.24 -4.51 -5.17
N GLU A 114 15.55 -5.45 -4.53
CA GLU A 114 14.21 -5.93 -4.87
C GLU A 114 13.11 -4.86 -4.83
N PHE A 115 13.39 -3.69 -4.25
CA PHE A 115 12.47 -2.55 -4.24
C PHE A 115 12.69 -1.58 -5.40
N GLN A 116 13.72 -1.78 -6.23
CA GLN A 116 13.95 -1.00 -7.46
C GLN A 116 13.31 -1.64 -8.71
N THR A 117 11.98 -1.79 -8.70
CA THR A 117 11.23 -2.52 -9.75
C THR A 117 10.65 -1.65 -10.86
N VAL A 118 10.51 -0.33 -10.64
CA VAL A 118 10.06 0.60 -11.69
C VAL A 118 11.10 0.69 -12.80
N GLU A 119 10.68 0.34 -14.02
CA GLU A 119 11.48 0.51 -15.24
C GLU A 119 11.18 1.83 -15.95
N GLN A 120 9.90 2.24 -15.96
CA GLN A 120 9.43 3.49 -16.55
C GLN A 120 8.23 4.02 -15.75
N ALA A 121 8.16 5.33 -15.57
CA ALA A 121 7.05 6.04 -14.97
C ALA A 121 6.50 7.07 -15.94
N TRP A 122 5.19 7.10 -16.13
CA TRP A 122 4.53 7.97 -17.12
C TRP A 122 3.72 9.03 -16.38
N THR A 123 3.93 10.29 -16.71
CA THR A 123 3.32 11.45 -16.03
C THR A 123 2.70 12.41 -17.05
N ARG A 124 1.79 13.28 -16.58
CA ARG A 124 1.16 14.31 -17.42
C ARG A 124 2.12 15.48 -17.65
N ARG A 125 2.12 16.06 -18.86
CA ARG A 125 2.83 17.31 -19.17
C ARG A 125 2.44 18.44 -18.19
N GLY A 126 3.45 19.14 -17.64
CA GLY A 126 3.28 20.22 -16.67
C GLY A 126 3.50 19.82 -15.20
N PHE A 127 3.71 18.53 -14.93
CA PHE A 127 4.30 18.06 -13.67
C PHE A 127 5.82 18.08 -13.81
N ASP A 128 6.44 19.21 -13.47
CA ASP A 128 7.90 19.28 -13.31
C ASP A 128 8.28 18.63 -11.98
N SER A 129 8.93 17.48 -12.07
CA SER A 129 9.52 16.78 -10.93
C SER A 129 10.63 17.61 -10.25
N VAL A 130 11.11 18.66 -10.91
CA VAL A 130 12.14 19.62 -10.46
C VAL A 130 11.63 20.59 -9.39
N HIS A 131 10.32 20.70 -9.14
CA HIS A 131 9.76 21.63 -8.15
C HIS A 131 9.19 20.99 -6.89
N GLY A 132 9.66 19.79 -6.54
CA GLY A 132 9.62 19.34 -5.15
C GLY A 132 8.21 19.13 -4.62
N ARG A 133 7.51 18.16 -5.23
CA ARG A 133 6.59 17.21 -4.59
C ARG A 133 5.83 16.56 -5.75
N PRO A 134 5.99 15.24 -6.00
CA PRO A 134 4.91 14.53 -6.64
C PRO A 134 3.73 14.61 -5.67
N GLN A 135 2.85 15.61 -5.85
CA GLN A 135 1.47 15.39 -5.47
C GLN A 135 1.03 14.23 -6.36
N LEU A 136 1.07 13.03 -5.79
CA LEU A 136 0.12 11.99 -6.17
C LEU A 136 -1.25 12.64 -5.97
N GLU A 137 -1.73 13.37 -6.99
CA GLU A 137 -3.16 13.48 -7.19
C GLU A 137 -3.59 12.03 -7.25
N ALA A 138 -4.23 11.58 -6.16
CA ALA A 138 -5.02 10.39 -6.19
C ALA A 138 -5.95 10.59 -7.38
N LEU A 139 -5.63 9.97 -8.52
CA LEU A 139 -6.58 9.83 -9.59
C LEU A 139 -7.80 9.27 -8.89
N PRO A 140 -8.95 9.97 -8.91
CA PRO A 140 -10.13 9.46 -8.24
C PRO A 140 -10.30 8.04 -8.76
N CYS A 141 -10.21 7.07 -7.86
CA CYS A 141 -10.61 5.70 -8.17
C CYS A 141 -11.96 5.84 -8.85
N CYS A 142 -12.00 5.55 -10.14
CA CYS A 142 -13.10 5.90 -11.01
C CYS A 142 -14.39 5.35 -10.39
N TYR A 143 -15.18 6.24 -9.78
CA TYR A 143 -16.59 5.99 -9.52
C TYR A 143 -17.31 6.41 -10.79
N ALA A 144 -17.66 5.43 -11.61
CA ALA A 144 -18.73 5.48 -12.59
C ALA A 144 -19.33 4.08 -12.71
#